data_AF-A0A4J1XFN3-F1
#
_entry.id   AF-A0A4J1XFN3-F1
#
_cell.length_a   1.000
_cell.length_b   1.000
_cell.length_c   1.000
_cell.angle_alpha   90.00
_cell.angle_beta   90.00
_cell.angle_gamma   90.00
#
_symmetry.space_group_name_H-M   'P 1'
#
loop_
_entity.id
_entity.type
_entity.pdbx_description
1 polymer ?
#
loop_
_entity_poly.entity_id
_entity_poly.type
_entity_poly.pdbx_seq_one_letter_code
_entity_poly.pdbx_strand_id
1 'polypeptide(L)'
;MKQSLEKATDLFSGEDEFGYHNTFMNFTKQSHDIELGITKTNTEVSNQANLANSSSSAIEQEITKVQQQIGEYQELRDAIVNKRARLPTGNPHQSILNRYLIASQEQTQGTAEEPFLSQINQSIAGLESSIASLKLQQAGIGSVATYDNSLATKIEVLRTQFLQTASQQQLTVENQLTELKVQLDQATQRLENNTLTAPSKGIVHLNSEFEGKNRIPTGTEIAQIFPIITDTREVLITYYVASDYLPLLDKGQTVRLKLEKIGNHGITIIGQLQTIDQTPTRTEQGNLFKLTALAKLSNEDSKLIQYGLQGRVTSVTAKKTYFDYFKDKILTHSD
;
A
#
# COMPACT_ATOMS: atom_id res chain seq x y z
N MET A 1 0.38 11.96 13.27
CA MET A 1 1.37 10.85 13.36
C MET A 1 2.59 11.05 12.46
N LYS A 2 2.54 10.83 11.14
CA LYS A 2 3.73 10.94 10.25
C LYS A 2 4.45 12.29 10.40
N GLN A 3 3.71 13.39 10.38
CA GLN A 3 4.27 14.73 10.61
C GLN A 3 4.92 14.89 11.99
N SER A 4 4.38 14.25 13.02
CA SER A 4 4.94 14.26 14.38
C SER A 4 6.28 13.53 14.43
N LEU A 5 6.40 12.38 13.75
CA LEU A 5 7.63 11.61 13.61
C LEU A 5 8.69 12.36 12.78
N GLU A 6 8.29 12.96 11.65
CA GLU A 6 9.16 13.74 10.76
C GLU A 6 9.74 14.97 11.46
N LYS A 7 8.90 15.71 12.19
CA LYS A 7 9.31 16.91 12.94
C LYS A 7 9.85 16.61 14.32
N ALA A 8 9.83 15.35 14.75
CA ALA A 8 10.13 14.93 16.13
C ALA A 8 9.43 15.82 17.19
N THR A 9 8.19 16.22 16.92
CA THR A 9 7.42 17.14 17.75
C THR A 9 6.04 16.55 17.98
N ASP A 10 5.54 16.62 19.22
CA ASP A 10 4.15 16.23 19.48
C ASP A 10 3.21 17.23 18.79
N LEU A 11 2.43 16.73 17.83
CA LEU A 11 1.43 17.52 17.10
C LEU A 11 0.01 17.05 17.42
N PHE A 12 -0.15 16.14 18.38
CA PHE A 12 -1.45 15.67 18.82
C PHE A 12 -2.04 16.62 19.85
N SER A 13 -3.36 16.80 19.82
CA SER A 13 -4.10 17.63 20.78
C SER A 13 -4.47 16.89 22.07
N GLY A 14 -4.10 15.61 22.20
CA GLY A 14 -4.46 14.72 23.31
C GLY A 14 -4.44 13.25 22.87
N GLU A 15 -5.02 12.37 23.68
CA GLU A 15 -5.19 10.97 23.32
C GLU A 15 -6.07 10.82 22.07
N ASP A 16 -5.65 9.94 21.16
CA ASP A 16 -6.39 9.57 19.97
C ASP A 16 -6.95 8.15 20.10
N GLU A 17 -8.13 7.92 19.53
CA GLU A 17 -8.84 6.64 19.58
C GLU A 17 -8.06 5.48 18.93
N PHE A 18 -7.10 5.80 18.07
CA PHE A 18 -6.34 4.82 17.27
C PHE A 18 -4.94 4.53 17.85
N GLY A 19 -4.54 5.19 18.95
CA GLY A 19 -3.24 5.01 19.60
C GLY A 19 -2.02 5.55 18.84
N TYR A 20 -2.21 6.45 17.88
CA TYR A 20 -1.13 7.10 17.14
C TYR A 20 -0.27 8.02 18.02
N HIS A 21 -0.86 8.68 19.01
CA HIS A 21 -0.18 9.46 20.03
C HIS A 21 0.73 8.57 20.87
N ASN A 22 0.22 7.43 21.35
CA ASN A 22 1.02 6.42 22.05
C ASN A 22 2.18 5.90 21.19
N THR A 23 1.96 5.71 19.89
CA THR A 23 3.03 5.31 18.97
C THR A 23 4.13 6.37 18.88
N PHE A 24 3.76 7.65 18.82
CA PHE A 24 4.73 8.75 18.86
C PHE A 24 5.45 8.84 20.22
N MET A 25 4.74 8.69 21.33
CA MET A 25 5.35 8.63 22.67
C MET A 25 6.35 7.49 22.81
N ASN A 26 6.07 6.32 22.22
CA ASN A 26 6.99 5.19 22.19
C ASN A 26 8.27 5.51 21.39
N PHE A 27 8.16 6.22 20.26
CA PHE A 27 9.32 6.71 19.52
C PHE A 27 10.18 7.66 20.36
N THR A 28 9.54 8.62 21.05
CA THR A 28 10.24 9.57 21.92
C THR A 28 10.97 8.87 23.07
N LYS A 29 10.30 7.91 23.72
CA LYS A 29 10.89 7.11 24.78
C LYS A 29 12.10 6.32 24.30
N GLN A 30 11.97 5.59 23.19
CA GLN A 30 13.08 4.82 22.63
C GLN A 30 14.25 5.71 22.18
N SER A 31 13.97 6.90 21.65
CA SER A 31 15.01 7.88 21.29
C SER A 31 15.77 8.35 22.54
N HIS A 32 15.07 8.60 23.63
CA HIS A 32 15.68 8.99 24.90
C HIS A 32 16.49 7.86 25.53
N ASP A 33 16.01 6.60 25.47
CA ASP A 33 16.75 5.44 25.97
C ASP A 33 18.08 5.25 25.21
N ILE A 34 18.10 5.52 23.88
CA ILE A 34 19.33 5.51 23.07
C ILE A 34 20.30 6.61 23.53
N GLU A 35 19.81 7.82 23.75
CA GLU A 35 20.60 8.95 24.24
C GLU A 35 21.25 8.65 25.60
N LEU A 36 20.47 8.11 26.54
CA LEU A 36 20.97 7.69 27.85
C LEU A 36 22.04 6.60 27.72
N GLY A 37 21.82 5.61 26.86
CA GLY A 37 22.78 4.54 26.60
C GLY A 37 24.13 5.08 26.10
N ILE A 38 24.11 5.95 25.09
CA ILE A 38 25.32 6.57 24.53
C ILE A 38 26.02 7.46 25.56
N THR A 39 25.26 8.26 26.30
CA THR A 39 25.80 9.14 27.35
C THR A 39 26.53 8.33 28.41
N LYS A 40 25.95 7.20 28.83
CA LYS A 40 26.58 6.28 29.79
C LYS A 40 27.88 5.71 29.24
N THR A 41 27.88 5.18 28.01
CA THR A 41 29.08 4.65 27.36
C THR A 41 30.18 5.72 27.24
N ASN A 42 29.83 6.94 26.83
CA ASN A 42 30.79 8.02 26.68
C ASN A 42 31.34 8.53 28.02
N THR A 43 30.54 8.45 29.09
CA THR A 43 30.99 8.73 30.45
C THR A 43 31.99 7.67 30.92
N GLU A 44 31.75 6.39 30.62
CA GLU A 44 32.68 5.31 30.92
C GLU A 44 34.01 5.48 30.16
N VAL A 45 33.96 5.84 28.87
CA VAL A 45 35.15 6.18 28.07
C VAL A 45 35.94 7.34 28.69
N SER A 46 35.25 8.41 29.09
CA SER A 46 35.89 9.57 29.75
C SER A 46 36.58 9.16 31.06
N ASN A 47 35.93 8.35 31.89
CA ASN A 47 36.50 7.85 33.14
C ASN A 47 37.74 6.98 32.89
N GLN A 48 37.71 6.10 31.90
CA GLN A 48 38.87 5.30 31.50
C GLN A 48 40.02 6.19 31.02
N ALA A 49 39.74 7.21 30.21
CA ALA A 49 40.75 8.16 29.75
C ALA A 49 41.39 8.92 30.91
N ASN A 50 40.59 9.37 31.88
CA ASN A 50 41.09 10.07 33.06
C ASN A 50 42.00 9.17 33.91
N LEU A 51 41.62 7.90 34.12
CA LEU A 51 42.43 6.92 34.86
C LEU A 51 43.74 6.60 34.14
N ALA A 52 43.70 6.38 32.83
CA ALA A 52 44.88 6.11 32.01
C ALA A 52 45.85 7.30 32.02
N ASN A 53 45.33 8.52 31.81
CA ASN A 53 46.13 9.75 31.82
C ASN A 53 46.76 10.02 33.19
N SER A 54 45.99 9.85 34.27
CA SER A 54 46.48 10.04 35.64
C SER A 54 47.57 9.03 35.99
N SER A 55 47.38 7.75 35.61
CA SER A 55 48.38 6.69 35.82
C SER A 55 49.65 6.95 35.01
N SER A 56 49.52 7.36 33.75
CA SER A 56 50.66 7.70 32.90
C SER A 56 51.46 8.87 33.46
N SER A 57 50.76 9.92 33.93
CA SER A 57 51.40 11.09 34.54
C SER A 57 52.13 10.73 35.84
N ALA A 58 51.54 9.87 36.68
CA ALA A 58 52.20 9.40 37.90
C ALA A 58 53.50 8.63 37.59
N ILE A 59 53.47 7.73 36.59
CA ILE A 59 54.68 7.00 36.17
C ILE A 59 55.72 7.94 35.58
N GLU A 60 55.32 8.93 34.78
CA GLU A 60 56.23 9.93 34.21
C GLU A 60 56.92 10.79 35.30
N GLN A 61 56.20 11.14 36.36
CA GLN A 61 56.78 11.80 37.53
C GLN A 61 57.82 10.91 38.24
N GLU A 62 57.54 9.62 38.41
CA GLU A 62 58.51 8.69 39.00
C GLU A 62 59.74 8.50 38.09
N ILE A 63 59.56 8.39 36.77
CA ILE A 63 60.67 8.34 35.82
C ILE A 63 61.53 9.61 35.95
N THR A 64 60.91 10.79 36.05
CA THR A 64 61.63 12.06 36.18
C THR A 64 62.47 12.10 37.46
N LYS A 65 61.94 11.60 38.59
CA LYS A 65 62.70 11.50 39.85
C LYS A 65 63.91 10.57 39.72
N VAL A 66 63.71 9.40 39.11
CA VAL A 66 64.81 8.42 38.91
C VAL A 66 65.87 8.98 37.95
N GLN A 67 65.46 9.70 36.91
CA GLN A 67 66.39 10.40 36.00
C GLN A 67 67.20 11.48 36.71
N GLN A 68 66.58 12.23 37.63
CA GLN A 68 67.29 13.21 38.45
C GLN A 68 68.37 12.53 39.30
N GLN A 69 68.04 11.41 39.96
CA GLN A 69 69.02 10.64 40.74
C GLN A 69 70.19 10.13 39.87
N ILE A 70 69.92 9.66 38.65
CA ILE A 70 70.98 9.30 37.70
C ILE A 70 71.89 10.51 37.42
N GLY A 71 71.33 11.68 37.18
CA GLY A 71 72.08 12.93 36.99
C GLY A 71 72.95 13.27 38.20
N GLU A 72 72.42 13.14 39.42
CA GLU A 72 73.14 13.37 40.67
C GLU A 72 74.35 12.41 40.82
N TYR A 73 74.19 11.14 40.45
CA TYR A 73 75.29 10.16 40.42
C TYR A 73 76.30 10.43 39.29
N GLN A 74 75.85 10.92 38.14
CA GLN A 74 76.74 11.30 37.03
C GLN A 74 77.61 12.50 37.41
N GLU A 75 77.05 13.52 38.07
CA GLU A 75 77.80 14.64 38.62
C GLU A 75 78.85 14.20 39.64
N LEU A 76 78.50 13.24 40.52
CA LEU A 76 79.45 12.64 41.45
C LEU A 76 80.58 11.92 40.72
N ARG A 77 80.24 11.10 39.72
CA ARG A 77 81.21 10.38 38.89
C ARG A 77 82.18 11.36 38.24
N ASP A 78 81.66 12.42 37.63
CA ASP A 78 82.44 13.43 36.94
C ASP A 78 83.32 14.24 37.91
N ALA A 79 82.84 14.52 39.12
CA ALA A 79 83.64 15.18 40.14
C ALA A 79 84.82 14.31 40.60
N ILE A 80 84.63 13.00 40.74
CA ILE A 80 85.70 12.04 41.04
C ILE A 80 86.72 11.99 39.91
N VAL A 81 86.27 11.75 38.66
CA VAL A 81 87.14 11.66 37.47
C VAL A 81 87.95 12.94 37.25
N ASN A 82 87.33 14.11 37.46
CA ASN A 82 87.97 15.40 37.26
C ASN A 82 88.58 16.01 38.54
N LYS A 83 88.67 15.24 39.63
CA LYS A 83 89.28 15.64 40.92
C LYS A 83 88.74 16.95 41.48
N ARG A 84 87.44 17.17 41.38
CA ARG A 84 86.76 18.35 41.94
C ARG A 84 86.55 18.20 43.44
N ALA A 85 86.65 19.31 44.16
CA ALA A 85 86.49 19.32 45.62
C ALA A 85 85.01 19.35 46.07
N ARG A 86 84.08 19.73 45.20
CA ARG A 86 82.65 19.94 45.53
C ARG A 86 81.73 19.57 44.38
N LEU A 87 80.52 19.13 44.73
CA LEU A 87 79.41 18.91 43.81
C LEU A 87 78.54 20.18 43.65
N PRO A 88 77.70 20.24 42.61
CA PRO A 88 76.69 21.27 42.48
C PRO A 88 75.79 21.37 43.72
N THR A 89 75.33 22.58 44.02
CA THR A 89 74.47 22.84 45.17
C THR A 89 73.16 22.06 45.04
N GLY A 90 72.84 21.25 46.05
CA GLY A 90 71.65 20.39 46.06
C GLY A 90 71.94 18.92 45.78
N ASN A 91 73.13 18.56 45.28
CA ASN A 91 73.50 17.16 45.09
C ASN A 91 73.71 16.45 46.46
N PRO A 92 72.99 15.34 46.74
CA PRO A 92 73.02 14.70 48.06
C PRO A 92 74.30 13.89 48.32
N HIS A 93 75.15 13.66 47.31
CA HIS A 93 76.27 12.73 47.41
C HIS A 93 77.61 13.36 47.80
N GLN A 94 77.61 14.59 48.32
CA GLN A 94 78.83 15.28 48.76
C GLN A 94 79.63 14.49 49.80
N SER A 95 78.96 13.74 50.68
CA SER A 95 79.62 12.88 51.68
C SER A 95 80.38 11.71 51.04
N ILE A 96 79.91 11.20 49.90
CA ILE A 96 80.59 10.15 49.13
C ILE A 96 81.84 10.74 48.48
N LEU A 97 81.74 11.93 47.87
CA LEU A 97 82.88 12.65 47.30
C LEU A 97 83.95 12.92 48.36
N ASN A 98 83.57 13.38 49.56
CA ASN A 98 84.52 13.65 50.64
C ASN A 98 85.28 12.39 51.09
N ARG A 99 84.61 11.23 51.15
CA ARG A 99 85.26 9.95 51.45
C ARG A 99 86.28 9.55 50.39
N TYR A 100 85.96 9.75 49.12
CA TYR A 100 86.91 9.55 48.03
C TYR A 100 88.13 10.48 48.16
N LEU A 101 87.91 11.78 48.44
CA LEU A 101 89.01 12.75 48.58
C LEU A 101 89.99 12.35 49.69
N ILE A 102 89.50 11.85 50.83
CA ILE A 102 90.34 11.35 51.92
C ILE A 102 91.13 10.12 51.48
N ALA A 103 90.44 9.12 50.90
CA ALA A 103 91.08 7.88 50.42
C ALA A 103 92.14 8.14 49.35
N SER A 104 91.96 9.18 48.52
CA SER A 104 92.91 9.59 47.49
C SER A 104 94.19 10.25 48.03
N GLN A 105 94.16 10.79 49.26
CA GLN A 105 95.33 11.39 49.91
C GLN A 105 96.22 10.35 50.61
N GLU A 106 95.65 9.21 51.02
CA GLU A 106 96.36 8.14 51.74
C GLU A 106 97.10 7.14 50.80
N GLN A 107 96.80 7.14 49.49
CA GLN A 107 97.41 6.23 48.51
C GLN A 107 98.23 6.97 47.44
N THR A 108 99.51 6.64 47.31
CA THR A 108 100.46 7.24 46.35
C THR A 108 100.36 6.74 44.91
N GLN A 109 99.47 5.79 44.58
CA GLN A 109 99.40 5.15 43.25
C GLN A 109 98.00 5.08 42.57
N GLY A 110 97.07 6.00 42.87
CA GLY A 110 95.86 6.18 42.04
C GLY A 110 94.84 5.03 42.04
N THR A 111 95.01 4.02 42.89
CA THR A 111 94.13 2.84 43.00
C THR A 111 92.80 3.11 43.72
N ALA A 112 92.62 4.28 44.33
CA ALA A 112 91.44 4.63 45.12
C ALA A 112 90.20 4.96 44.27
N GLU A 113 90.34 5.27 42.98
CA GLU A 113 89.22 5.71 42.10
C GLU A 113 88.30 4.56 41.69
N GLU A 114 88.90 3.43 41.29
CA GLU A 114 88.20 2.29 40.70
C GLU A 114 87.03 1.74 41.55
N PRO A 115 87.16 1.52 42.88
CA PRO A 115 86.05 1.01 43.68
C PRO A 115 84.87 1.99 43.78
N PHE A 116 85.14 3.31 43.86
CA PHE A 116 84.08 4.31 43.90
C PHE A 116 83.36 4.42 42.55
N LEU A 117 84.11 4.43 41.44
CA LEU A 117 83.52 4.46 40.10
C LEU A 117 82.68 3.22 39.82
N SER A 118 83.13 2.04 40.25
CA SER A 118 82.37 0.79 40.13
C SER A 118 81.04 0.87 40.89
N GLN A 119 81.06 1.33 42.14
CA GLN A 119 79.84 1.48 42.95
C GLN A 119 78.86 2.51 42.36
N ILE A 120 79.36 3.62 41.82
CA ILE A 120 78.54 4.63 41.15
C ILE A 120 77.90 4.05 39.89
N ASN A 121 78.69 3.35 39.06
CA ASN A 121 78.18 2.73 37.84
C ASN A 121 77.13 1.64 38.13
N GLN A 122 77.31 0.85 39.18
CA GLN A 122 76.29 -0.11 39.65
C GLN A 122 75.00 0.60 40.09
N SER A 123 75.13 1.73 40.78
CA SER A 123 73.97 2.53 41.21
C SER A 123 73.21 3.10 40.01
N ILE A 124 73.94 3.66 39.03
CA ILE A 124 73.36 4.16 37.77
C ILE A 124 72.65 3.03 37.02
N ALA A 125 73.29 1.87 36.83
CA ALA A 125 72.69 0.74 36.13
C ALA A 125 71.40 0.23 36.82
N GLY A 126 71.35 0.24 38.16
CA GLY A 126 70.14 -0.12 38.91
C GLY A 126 68.99 0.87 38.71
N LEU A 127 69.29 2.16 38.66
CA LEU A 127 68.31 3.21 38.38
C LEU A 127 67.82 3.15 36.92
N GLU A 128 68.71 2.89 35.95
CA GLU A 128 68.36 2.69 34.54
C GLU A 128 67.41 1.51 34.35
N SER A 129 67.66 0.40 35.06
CA SER A 129 66.75 -0.76 35.09
C SER A 129 65.38 -0.40 35.66
N SER A 130 65.33 0.45 36.69
CA SER A 130 64.07 0.95 37.27
C SER A 130 63.28 1.79 36.27
N ILE A 131 63.94 2.67 35.50
CA ILE A 131 63.30 3.42 34.41
C ILE A 131 62.75 2.46 33.34
N ALA A 132 63.51 1.43 32.97
CA ALA A 132 63.04 0.44 31.99
C ALA A 132 61.77 -0.27 32.47
N SER A 133 61.70 -0.64 33.75
CA SER A 133 60.50 -1.24 34.37
C SER A 133 59.31 -0.28 34.37
N LEU A 134 59.51 0.99 34.75
CA LEU A 134 58.47 2.02 34.73
C LEU A 134 57.93 2.27 33.32
N LYS A 135 58.81 2.31 32.30
CA LYS A 135 58.40 2.43 30.89
C LYS A 135 57.58 1.25 30.41
N LEU A 136 57.91 0.02 30.84
CA LEU A 136 57.09 -1.16 30.55
C LEU A 136 55.72 -1.06 31.24
N GLN A 137 55.67 -0.58 32.48
CA GLN A 137 54.40 -0.35 33.18
C GLN A 137 53.54 0.72 32.49
N GLN A 138 54.17 1.79 31.99
CA GLN A 138 53.48 2.83 31.22
C GLN A 138 52.92 2.28 29.90
N ALA A 139 53.70 1.48 29.17
CA ALA A 139 53.23 0.79 27.97
C ALA A 139 52.09 -0.21 28.27
N GLY A 140 52.02 -0.71 29.51
CA GLY A 140 50.96 -1.60 29.99
C GLY A 140 49.62 -0.94 30.29
N ILE A 141 49.51 0.41 30.30
CA ILE A 141 48.27 1.14 30.60
C ILE A 141 47.15 0.86 29.58
N GLY A 142 47.48 0.31 28.40
CA GLY A 142 46.50 -0.08 27.39
C GLY A 142 45.84 1.11 26.68
N SER A 143 45.08 0.81 25.63
CA SER A 143 44.33 1.81 24.86
C SER A 143 42.91 2.00 25.42
N VAL A 144 42.45 3.24 25.41
CA VAL A 144 41.09 3.60 25.82
C VAL A 144 40.11 3.38 24.66
N ALA A 145 38.89 2.96 24.98
CA ALA A 145 37.82 2.85 23.99
C ALA A 145 37.48 4.21 23.35
N THR A 146 36.86 4.20 22.17
CA THR A 146 36.46 5.41 21.45
C THR A 146 35.05 5.86 21.84
N TYR A 147 34.80 7.17 21.77
CA TYR A 147 33.46 7.73 21.97
C TYR A 147 32.46 7.23 20.92
N ASP A 148 31.26 6.87 21.37
CA ASP A 148 30.12 6.60 20.49
C ASP A 148 29.48 7.94 20.07
N ASN A 149 29.59 8.26 18.78
CA ASN A 149 29.01 9.46 18.15
C ASN A 149 27.82 9.12 17.24
N SER A 150 27.23 7.93 17.38
CA SER A 150 26.19 7.41 16.47
C SER A 150 24.77 7.83 16.83
N LEU A 151 24.58 8.75 17.80
CA LEU A 151 23.25 9.15 18.30
C LEU A 151 22.31 9.58 17.18
N ALA A 152 22.73 10.52 16.34
CA ALA A 152 21.92 11.03 15.24
C ALA A 152 21.52 9.91 14.27
N THR A 153 22.47 9.05 13.91
CA THR A 153 22.23 7.91 13.00
C THR A 153 21.25 6.89 13.61
N LYS A 154 21.40 6.55 14.90
CA LYS A 154 20.51 5.59 15.58
C LYS A 154 19.08 6.13 15.70
N ILE A 155 18.92 7.42 16.02
CA ILE A 155 17.60 8.08 16.05
C ILE A 155 16.98 8.12 14.65
N GLU A 156 17.76 8.38 13.61
CA GLU A 156 17.25 8.41 12.23
C GLU A 156 16.79 7.04 11.74
N VAL A 157 17.54 5.98 12.06
CA VAL A 157 17.13 4.60 11.78
C VAL A 157 15.83 4.26 12.51
N LEU A 158 15.73 4.63 13.79
CA LEU A 158 14.50 4.44 14.57
C LEU A 158 13.31 5.20 13.96
N ARG A 159 13.51 6.47 13.58
CA ARG A 159 12.48 7.29 12.90
C ARG A 159 12.01 6.62 11.62
N THR A 160 12.94 6.16 10.79
CA THR A 160 12.64 5.48 9.53
C THR A 160 11.81 4.22 9.76
N GLN A 161 12.14 3.42 10.78
CA GLN A 161 11.38 2.23 11.16
C GLN A 161 9.93 2.58 11.52
N PHE A 162 9.71 3.58 12.37
CA PHE A 162 8.37 4.02 12.74
C PHE A 162 7.58 4.57 11.55
N LEU A 163 8.21 5.34 10.66
CA LEU A 163 7.59 5.87 9.44
C LEU A 163 7.20 4.75 8.46
N GLN A 164 8.03 3.71 8.34
CA GLN A 164 7.74 2.55 7.51
C GLN A 164 6.53 1.78 8.04
N THR A 165 6.47 1.51 9.36
CA THR A 165 5.30 0.88 9.99
C THR A 165 4.04 1.71 9.81
N ALA A 166 4.11 3.03 10.03
CA ALA A 166 2.99 3.94 9.81
C ALA A 166 2.48 3.91 8.36
N SER A 167 3.40 3.81 7.39
CA SER A 167 3.06 3.75 5.98
C SER A 167 2.39 2.42 5.60
N GLN A 168 2.85 1.30 6.18
CA GLN A 168 2.21 0.00 5.98
C GLN A 168 0.79 -0.02 6.55
N GLN A 169 0.59 0.51 7.76
CA GLN A 169 -0.74 0.62 8.36
C GLN A 169 -1.69 1.47 7.51
N GLN A 170 -1.21 2.60 6.97
CA GLN A 170 -1.99 3.43 6.05
C GLN A 170 -2.44 2.63 4.81
N LEU A 171 -1.53 1.90 4.17
CA LEU A 171 -1.85 1.08 3.00
C LEU A 171 -2.88 -0.02 3.34
N THR A 172 -2.78 -0.64 4.51
CA THR A 172 -3.77 -1.63 4.97
C THR A 172 -5.16 -1.00 5.09
N VAL A 173 -5.27 0.17 5.69
CA VAL A 173 -6.55 0.89 5.85
C VAL A 173 -7.11 1.34 4.50
N GLU A 174 -6.27 1.84 3.59
CA GLU A 174 -6.68 2.24 2.24
C GLU A 174 -7.23 1.05 1.43
N ASN A 175 -6.60 -0.12 1.54
CA ASN A 175 -7.08 -1.35 0.91
C ASN A 175 -8.41 -1.81 1.50
N GLN A 176 -8.56 -1.81 2.82
CA GLN A 176 -9.81 -2.15 3.50
C GLN A 176 -10.94 -1.19 3.12
N LEU A 177 -10.66 0.11 3.04
CA LEU A 177 -11.63 1.12 2.60
C LEU A 177 -12.08 0.87 1.15
N THR A 178 -11.14 0.51 0.28
CA THR A 178 -11.44 0.18 -1.12
C THR A 178 -12.32 -1.07 -1.22
N GLU A 179 -12.00 -2.11 -0.47
CA GLU A 179 -12.82 -3.33 -0.41
C GLU A 179 -14.23 -3.04 0.10
N LEU A 180 -14.36 -2.28 1.20
CA LEU A 180 -15.66 -1.89 1.75
C LEU A 180 -16.49 -1.05 0.76
N LYS A 181 -15.86 -0.17 -0.02
CA LYS A 181 -16.54 0.59 -1.09
C LYS A 181 -17.09 -0.33 -2.18
N VAL A 182 -16.31 -1.32 -2.60
CA VAL A 182 -16.77 -2.31 -3.59
C VAL A 182 -17.93 -3.14 -3.03
N GLN A 183 -17.85 -3.58 -1.78
CA GLN A 183 -18.94 -4.32 -1.13
C GLN A 183 -20.21 -3.48 -1.00
N LEU A 184 -20.08 -2.19 -0.68
CA LEU A 184 -21.20 -1.25 -0.63
C LEU A 184 -21.86 -1.06 -1.99
N ASP A 185 -21.09 -0.91 -3.06
CA ASP A 185 -21.60 -0.79 -4.43
C ASP A 185 -22.36 -2.06 -4.84
N GLN A 186 -21.80 -3.24 -4.58
CA GLN A 186 -22.47 -4.52 -4.81
C GLN A 186 -23.77 -4.66 -4.01
N ALA A 187 -23.78 -4.25 -2.74
CA ALA A 187 -24.98 -4.27 -1.91
C ALA A 187 -26.05 -3.31 -2.45
N THR A 188 -25.65 -2.14 -2.93
CA THR A 188 -26.53 -1.14 -3.54
C THR A 188 -27.16 -1.66 -4.83
N GLN A 189 -26.36 -2.23 -5.74
CA GLN A 189 -26.87 -2.85 -6.97
C GLN A 189 -27.83 -4.02 -6.68
N ARG A 190 -27.55 -4.83 -5.66
CA ARG A 190 -28.47 -5.90 -5.22
C ARG A 190 -29.79 -5.33 -4.70
N LEU A 191 -29.74 -4.21 -3.96
CA LEU A 191 -30.94 -3.54 -3.48
C LEU A 191 -31.78 -2.98 -4.63
N GLU A 192 -31.16 -2.33 -5.60
CA GLU A 192 -31.86 -1.83 -6.80
C GLU A 192 -32.53 -2.96 -7.58
N ASN A 193 -31.85 -4.10 -7.73
CA ASN A 193 -32.38 -5.27 -8.41
C ASN A 193 -33.52 -6.00 -7.67
N ASN A 194 -33.88 -5.59 -6.44
CA ASN A 194 -35.03 -6.13 -5.72
C ASN A 194 -36.35 -5.40 -6.04
N THR A 195 -36.30 -4.25 -6.72
CA THR A 195 -37.50 -3.51 -7.12
C THR A 195 -37.63 -3.51 -8.63
N LEU A 196 -38.68 -4.14 -9.15
CA LEU A 196 -38.96 -4.13 -10.58
C LEU A 196 -39.92 -2.98 -10.90
N THR A 197 -39.45 -2.03 -11.69
CA THR A 197 -40.26 -0.90 -12.18
C THR A 197 -40.63 -1.13 -13.64
N ALA A 198 -41.84 -0.70 -14.03
CA ALA A 198 -42.28 -0.76 -15.42
C ALA A 198 -41.41 0.15 -16.32
N PRO A 199 -40.80 -0.35 -17.41
CA PRO A 199 -40.01 0.48 -18.33
C PRO A 199 -40.84 1.45 -19.16
N SER A 200 -42.15 1.25 -19.27
CA SER A 200 -43.06 2.10 -20.03
C SER A 200 -44.48 2.07 -19.47
N LYS A 201 -45.27 3.09 -19.82
CA LYS A 201 -46.70 3.15 -19.49
C LYS A 201 -47.46 2.11 -20.33
N GLY A 202 -48.31 1.31 -19.69
CA GLY A 202 -49.11 0.30 -20.36
C GLY A 202 -50.00 -0.48 -19.41
N ILE A 203 -50.63 -1.52 -19.94
CA ILE A 203 -51.38 -2.51 -19.18
C ILE A 203 -50.43 -3.66 -18.86
N VAL A 204 -50.21 -3.91 -17.57
CA VAL A 204 -49.36 -5.01 -17.12
C VAL A 204 -50.14 -6.32 -17.17
N HIS A 205 -49.61 -7.29 -17.91
CA HIS A 205 -50.06 -8.66 -17.89
C HIS A 205 -49.04 -9.50 -17.12
N LEU A 206 -49.37 -9.85 -15.88
CA LEU A 206 -48.52 -10.68 -15.04
C LEU A 206 -48.65 -12.14 -15.44
N ASN A 207 -47.53 -12.86 -15.47
CA ASN A 207 -47.55 -14.30 -15.59
C ASN A 207 -47.97 -14.90 -14.23
N SER A 208 -49.14 -15.54 -14.21
CA SER A 208 -49.73 -16.16 -13.02
C SER A 208 -48.83 -17.18 -12.32
N GLU A 209 -47.85 -17.76 -13.02
CA GLU A 209 -46.90 -18.70 -12.43
C GLU A 209 -46.04 -18.06 -11.32
N PHE A 210 -45.85 -16.73 -11.36
CA PHE A 210 -44.98 -16.00 -10.42
C PHE A 210 -45.75 -15.22 -9.35
N GLU A 211 -47.07 -15.31 -9.33
CA GLU A 211 -47.90 -14.66 -8.32
C GLU A 211 -47.59 -15.22 -6.92
N GLY A 212 -47.30 -14.34 -5.96
CA GLY A 212 -46.98 -14.70 -4.56
C GLY A 212 -45.61 -15.36 -4.34
N LYS A 213 -44.75 -15.49 -5.38
CA LYS A 213 -43.39 -16.04 -5.23
C LYS A 213 -42.41 -14.96 -4.76
N ASN A 214 -41.63 -15.28 -3.73
CA ASN A 214 -40.62 -14.37 -3.13
C ASN A 214 -39.18 -14.58 -3.65
N ARG A 215 -38.97 -15.54 -4.56
CA ARG A 215 -37.67 -15.85 -5.17
C ARG A 215 -37.88 -16.16 -6.63
N ILE A 216 -37.35 -15.31 -7.49
CA ILE A 216 -37.46 -15.43 -8.95
C ILE A 216 -36.04 -15.36 -9.52
N PRO A 217 -35.61 -16.33 -10.34
CA PRO A 217 -34.31 -16.27 -11.00
C PRO A 217 -34.18 -15.02 -11.88
N THR A 218 -33.02 -14.37 -11.84
CA THR A 218 -32.72 -13.22 -12.70
C THR A 218 -32.89 -13.56 -14.18
N GLY A 219 -33.53 -12.67 -14.93
CA GLY A 219 -33.80 -12.85 -16.36
C GLY A 219 -35.08 -13.63 -16.68
N THR A 220 -35.83 -14.06 -15.66
CA THR A 220 -37.14 -14.70 -15.86
C THR A 220 -38.18 -13.69 -16.32
N GLU A 221 -38.94 -14.01 -17.36
CA GLU A 221 -40.06 -13.18 -17.82
C GLU A 221 -41.26 -13.34 -16.89
N ILE A 222 -41.49 -12.34 -16.04
CA ILE A 222 -42.58 -12.36 -15.04
C ILE A 222 -43.82 -11.59 -15.47
N ALA A 223 -43.69 -10.68 -16.44
CA ALA A 223 -44.75 -9.79 -16.86
C ALA A 223 -44.48 -9.24 -18.27
N GLN A 224 -45.55 -8.94 -18.99
CA GLN A 224 -45.52 -8.21 -20.24
C GLN A 224 -46.26 -6.88 -20.08
N ILE A 225 -45.77 -5.83 -20.74
CA ILE A 225 -46.45 -4.53 -20.74
C ILE A 225 -47.01 -4.29 -22.13
N PHE A 226 -48.34 -4.29 -22.23
CA PHE A 226 -49.03 -3.96 -23.46
C PHE A 226 -49.27 -2.44 -23.55
N PRO A 227 -49.00 -1.78 -24.69
CA PRO A 227 -49.32 -0.38 -24.88
C PRO A 227 -50.82 -0.11 -24.71
N ILE A 228 -51.19 1.10 -24.29
CA ILE A 228 -52.61 1.46 -24.18
C ILE A 228 -53.14 1.74 -25.59
N ILE A 229 -54.05 0.90 -26.09
CA ILE A 229 -54.60 0.97 -27.46
C ILE A 229 -55.26 2.32 -27.75
N THR A 230 -55.91 2.95 -26.76
CA THR A 230 -56.52 4.28 -26.93
C THR A 230 -55.49 5.38 -27.18
N ASP A 231 -54.27 5.22 -26.64
CA ASP A 231 -53.18 6.19 -26.77
C ASP A 231 -52.46 5.99 -28.11
N THR A 232 -52.09 4.74 -28.43
CA THR A 232 -51.35 4.41 -29.65
C THR A 232 -52.21 4.40 -30.90
N ARG A 233 -53.48 3.96 -30.77
CA ARG A 233 -54.42 3.68 -31.87
C ARG A 233 -53.85 2.73 -32.93
N GLU A 234 -52.88 1.93 -32.53
CA GLU A 234 -52.18 0.99 -33.40
C GLU A 234 -52.24 -0.40 -32.81
N VAL A 235 -52.67 -1.36 -33.63
CA VAL A 235 -52.76 -2.78 -33.25
C VAL A 235 -52.17 -3.66 -34.35
N LEU A 236 -51.64 -4.80 -33.94
CA LEU A 236 -51.12 -5.82 -34.84
C LEU A 236 -52.18 -6.91 -35.04
N ILE A 237 -52.50 -7.19 -36.30
CA ILE A 237 -53.28 -8.35 -36.70
C ILE A 237 -52.29 -9.48 -36.99
N THR A 238 -52.29 -10.51 -36.17
CA THR A 238 -51.48 -11.72 -36.36
C THR A 238 -52.34 -12.85 -36.90
N TYR A 239 -51.88 -13.51 -37.96
CA TYR A 239 -52.58 -14.64 -38.56
C TYR A 239 -51.58 -15.63 -39.18
N TYR A 240 -52.05 -16.83 -39.49
CA TYR A 240 -51.22 -17.93 -39.99
C TYR A 240 -51.72 -18.39 -41.35
N VAL A 241 -50.79 -18.70 -42.27
CA VAL A 241 -51.10 -19.20 -43.62
C VAL A 241 -50.24 -20.42 -43.96
N ALA A 242 -50.77 -21.30 -44.81
CA ALA A 242 -49.99 -22.42 -45.35
C ALA A 242 -48.97 -21.94 -46.39
N SER A 243 -47.92 -22.73 -46.62
CA SER A 243 -46.85 -22.45 -47.60
C SER A 243 -47.38 -22.11 -48.98
N ASP A 244 -48.47 -22.76 -49.40
CA ASP A 244 -49.02 -22.66 -50.75
C ASP A 244 -49.54 -21.25 -51.09
N TYR A 245 -49.87 -20.47 -50.06
CA TYR A 245 -50.34 -19.09 -50.22
C TYR A 245 -49.23 -18.04 -50.11
N LEU A 246 -48.02 -18.41 -49.66
CA LEU A 246 -46.90 -17.48 -49.51
C LEU A 246 -46.51 -16.75 -50.80
N PRO A 247 -46.46 -17.40 -51.98
CA PRO A 247 -46.08 -16.72 -53.23
C PRO A 247 -47.06 -15.60 -53.64
N LEU A 248 -48.26 -15.57 -53.05
CA LEU A 248 -49.30 -14.59 -53.35
C LEU A 248 -49.30 -13.41 -52.36
N LEU A 249 -48.44 -13.45 -51.34
CA LEU A 249 -48.45 -12.54 -50.20
C LEU A 249 -47.19 -11.66 -50.18
N ASP A 250 -47.41 -10.35 -50.20
CA ASP A 250 -46.35 -9.35 -50.22
C ASP A 250 -46.58 -8.25 -49.18
N LYS A 251 -45.48 -7.66 -48.69
CA LYS A 251 -45.54 -6.51 -47.78
C LYS A 251 -46.33 -5.37 -48.42
N GLY A 252 -47.16 -4.70 -47.63
CA GLY A 252 -48.03 -3.60 -48.07
C GLY A 252 -49.38 -4.04 -48.63
N GLN A 253 -49.67 -5.34 -48.73
CA GLN A 253 -51.00 -5.81 -49.06
C GLN A 253 -52.00 -5.52 -47.93
N THR A 254 -53.24 -5.23 -48.30
CA THR A 254 -54.30 -4.92 -47.34
C THR A 254 -54.80 -6.17 -46.66
N VAL A 255 -54.85 -6.14 -45.33
CA VAL A 255 -55.37 -7.21 -44.48
C VAL A 255 -56.62 -6.70 -43.77
N ARG A 256 -57.67 -7.51 -43.75
CA ARG A 256 -58.95 -7.20 -43.09
C ARG A 256 -59.22 -8.22 -42.01
N LEU A 257 -59.29 -7.80 -40.76
CA LEU A 257 -59.76 -8.62 -39.64
C LEU A 257 -61.22 -8.26 -39.37
N LYS A 258 -62.11 -9.19 -39.64
CA LYS A 258 -63.52 -9.11 -39.26
C LYS A 258 -63.69 -9.81 -37.91
N LEU A 259 -63.94 -9.03 -36.87
CA LEU A 259 -64.19 -9.57 -35.53
C LEU A 259 -65.59 -10.18 -35.48
N GLU A 260 -65.73 -11.27 -34.71
CA GLU A 260 -67.04 -11.79 -34.36
C GLU A 260 -67.77 -10.76 -33.49
N LYS A 261 -69.09 -10.69 -33.62
CA LYS A 261 -69.93 -9.55 -33.17
C LYS A 261 -69.61 -9.15 -31.72
N ILE A 262 -69.03 -7.96 -31.51
CA ILE A 262 -68.86 -7.37 -30.17
C ILE A 262 -70.11 -6.52 -29.90
N GLY A 263 -71.07 -7.05 -29.14
CA GLY A 263 -72.35 -6.36 -28.89
C GLY A 263 -73.29 -6.38 -30.11
N ASN A 264 -73.71 -5.21 -30.61
CA ASN A 264 -74.63 -5.07 -31.76
C ASN A 264 -73.98 -4.59 -33.08
N HIS A 265 -72.66 -4.37 -33.10
CA HIS A 265 -71.92 -3.84 -34.25
C HIS A 265 -70.80 -4.80 -34.68
N GLY A 266 -70.70 -5.05 -36.00
CA GLY A 266 -69.56 -5.79 -36.56
C GLY A 266 -68.42 -4.83 -36.87
N ILE A 267 -67.25 -5.04 -36.25
CA ILE A 267 -66.05 -4.21 -36.48
C ILE A 267 -65.14 -4.92 -37.49
N THR A 268 -64.71 -4.19 -38.52
CA THR A 268 -63.69 -4.65 -39.47
C THR A 268 -62.46 -3.77 -39.35
N ILE A 269 -61.37 -4.35 -38.85
CA ILE A 269 -60.09 -3.67 -38.71
C ILE A 269 -59.32 -3.85 -40.01
N ILE A 270 -58.87 -2.74 -40.61
CA ILE A 270 -58.10 -2.74 -41.85
C ILE A 270 -56.64 -2.41 -41.52
N GLY A 271 -55.74 -3.32 -41.87
CA GLY A 271 -54.30 -3.15 -41.72
C GLY A 271 -53.53 -3.37 -43.02
N GLN A 272 -52.23 -3.15 -42.95
CA GLN A 272 -51.29 -3.43 -44.03
C GLN A 272 -50.29 -4.49 -43.57
N LEU A 273 -50.09 -5.53 -44.38
CA LEU A 273 -49.15 -6.61 -44.12
C LEU A 273 -47.73 -6.04 -44.00
N GLN A 274 -47.07 -6.26 -42.86
CA GLN A 274 -45.72 -5.75 -42.59
C GLN A 274 -44.67 -6.85 -42.61
N THR A 275 -44.97 -7.98 -41.96
CA THR A 275 -44.01 -9.08 -41.81
C THR A 275 -44.63 -10.40 -42.18
N ILE A 276 -43.79 -11.23 -42.79
CA ILE A 276 -44.03 -12.63 -43.08
C ILE A 276 -42.83 -13.35 -42.48
N ASP A 277 -43.06 -14.21 -41.50
CA ASP A 277 -41.98 -14.94 -40.84
C ASP A 277 -41.33 -15.90 -41.85
N GLN A 278 -40.00 -16.02 -41.78
CA GLN A 278 -39.24 -16.85 -42.74
C GLN A 278 -39.30 -18.35 -42.41
N THR A 279 -39.70 -18.69 -41.19
CA THR A 279 -39.79 -20.07 -40.71
C THR A 279 -41.22 -20.39 -40.28
N PRO A 280 -41.69 -21.63 -40.50
CA PRO A 280 -43.02 -22.03 -40.07
C PRO A 280 -43.09 -22.19 -38.55
N THR A 281 -44.21 -21.79 -37.97
CA THR A 281 -44.60 -22.08 -36.59
C THR A 281 -45.35 -23.41 -36.57
N ARG A 282 -44.96 -24.32 -35.66
CA ARG A 282 -45.70 -25.55 -35.42
C ARG A 282 -47.01 -25.23 -34.71
N THR A 283 -48.14 -25.53 -35.36
CA THR A 283 -49.49 -25.38 -34.80
C THR A 283 -50.18 -26.74 -34.75
N GLU A 284 -51.33 -26.83 -34.07
CA GLU A 284 -52.17 -28.04 -34.08
C GLU A 284 -52.63 -28.43 -35.48
N GLN A 285 -52.74 -27.46 -36.40
CA GLN A 285 -53.16 -27.64 -37.79
C GLN A 285 -51.98 -27.88 -38.75
N GLY A 286 -50.76 -28.04 -38.22
CA GLY A 286 -49.54 -28.26 -38.99
C GLY A 286 -48.58 -27.08 -38.97
N ASN A 287 -47.62 -27.10 -39.88
CA ASN A 287 -46.59 -26.08 -39.99
C ASN A 287 -47.12 -24.90 -40.82
N LEU A 288 -47.42 -23.79 -40.16
CA LEU A 288 -47.98 -22.58 -40.78
C LEU A 288 -47.04 -21.39 -40.61
N PHE A 289 -47.02 -20.48 -41.58
CA PHE A 289 -46.22 -19.27 -41.53
C PHE A 289 -47.00 -18.15 -40.87
N LYS A 290 -46.37 -17.46 -39.92
CA LYS A 290 -46.97 -16.35 -39.17
C LYS A 290 -46.80 -15.05 -39.95
N LEU A 291 -47.88 -14.30 -40.07
CA LEU A 291 -47.94 -13.00 -40.72
C LEU A 291 -48.43 -11.96 -39.72
N THR A 292 -47.91 -10.74 -39.85
CA THR A 292 -48.33 -9.60 -39.01
C THR A 292 -48.64 -8.40 -39.87
N ALA A 293 -49.85 -7.85 -39.71
CA ALA A 293 -50.29 -6.62 -40.34
C ALA A 293 -50.51 -5.52 -39.29
N LEU A 294 -50.04 -4.31 -39.57
CA LEU A 294 -50.30 -3.15 -38.72
C LEU A 294 -51.60 -2.48 -39.13
N ALA A 295 -52.49 -2.27 -38.17
CA ALA A 295 -53.74 -1.55 -38.36
C ALA A 295 -53.77 -0.28 -37.50
N LYS A 296 -54.28 0.80 -38.10
CA LYS A 296 -54.57 2.06 -37.41
C LYS A 296 -56.06 2.12 -37.12
N LEU A 297 -56.42 2.28 -35.85
CA LEU A 297 -57.80 2.32 -35.38
C LEU A 297 -58.34 3.75 -35.41
N SER A 298 -59.65 3.86 -35.61
CA SER A 298 -60.36 5.10 -35.34
C SER A 298 -60.42 5.37 -33.82
N ASN A 299 -60.70 6.60 -33.42
CA ASN A 299 -60.85 6.94 -32.00
C ASN A 299 -61.96 6.12 -31.32
N GLU A 300 -63.06 5.83 -32.02
CA GLU A 300 -64.16 5.04 -31.45
C GLU A 300 -63.81 3.54 -31.37
N ASP A 301 -63.21 2.97 -32.42
CA ASP A 301 -62.79 1.57 -32.40
C ASP A 301 -61.71 1.33 -31.34
N SER A 302 -60.78 2.28 -31.14
CA SER A 302 -59.71 2.15 -30.14
C SER A 302 -60.22 1.99 -28.70
N LYS A 303 -61.45 2.43 -28.40
CA LYS A 303 -62.09 2.26 -27.09
C LYS A 303 -62.76 0.89 -26.92
N LEU A 304 -63.09 0.23 -28.02
CA LEU A 304 -63.83 -1.04 -28.04
C LEU A 304 -62.90 -2.25 -28.21
N ILE A 305 -61.74 -2.06 -28.84
CA ILE A 305 -60.78 -3.12 -29.11
C ILE A 305 -59.89 -3.40 -27.90
N GLN A 306 -59.70 -4.69 -27.62
CA GLN A 306 -58.78 -5.20 -26.59
C GLN A 306 -57.81 -6.21 -27.22
N TYR A 307 -56.65 -6.43 -26.57
CA TYR A 307 -55.73 -7.47 -26.99
C TYR A 307 -56.34 -8.87 -26.82
N GLY A 308 -55.99 -9.80 -27.72
CA GLY A 308 -56.45 -11.19 -27.67
C GLY A 308 -57.77 -11.48 -28.40
N LEU A 309 -58.43 -10.47 -28.97
CA LEU A 309 -59.62 -10.67 -29.79
C LEU A 309 -59.29 -11.48 -31.07
N GLN A 310 -60.19 -12.41 -31.41
CA GLN A 310 -60.06 -13.29 -32.57
C GLN A 310 -61.18 -13.04 -33.58
N GLY A 311 -60.92 -13.39 -34.84
CA GLY A 311 -61.90 -13.22 -35.91
C GLY A 311 -61.38 -13.72 -37.25
N ARG A 312 -62.15 -13.48 -38.31
CA ARG A 312 -61.79 -13.90 -39.66
C ARG A 312 -60.85 -12.89 -40.30
N VAL A 313 -59.65 -13.33 -40.65
CA VAL A 313 -58.66 -12.52 -41.37
C VAL A 313 -58.74 -12.80 -42.87
N THR A 314 -58.66 -11.76 -43.69
CA THR A 314 -58.61 -11.86 -45.16
C THR A 314 -57.51 -10.97 -45.69
N SER A 315 -56.56 -11.55 -46.42
CA SER A 315 -55.49 -10.82 -47.12
C SER A 315 -55.89 -10.58 -48.57
N VAL A 316 -55.73 -9.36 -49.05
CA VAL A 316 -56.01 -8.99 -50.45
C VAL A 316 -54.74 -9.21 -51.27
N THR A 317 -54.67 -10.31 -52.01
CA THR A 317 -53.49 -10.71 -52.82
C THR A 317 -53.38 -9.98 -54.15
N ALA A 318 -54.51 -9.55 -54.75
CA ALA A 318 -54.53 -8.77 -55.99
C ALA A 318 -55.78 -7.88 -56.08
N LYS A 319 -55.70 -6.80 -56.86
CA LYS A 319 -56.84 -5.96 -57.26
C LYS A 319 -57.02 -6.07 -58.76
N LYS A 320 -58.22 -6.42 -59.22
CA LYS A 320 -58.60 -6.37 -60.64
C LYS A 320 -59.68 -5.32 -60.83
N THR A 321 -59.61 -4.54 -61.91
CA THR A 321 -60.72 -3.67 -62.28
C THR A 321 -61.84 -4.51 -62.91
N TYR A 322 -63.08 -3.99 -62.92
CA TYR A 322 -64.19 -4.68 -63.59
C TYR A 322 -63.90 -4.94 -65.06
N PHE A 323 -63.21 -4.02 -65.74
CA PHE A 323 -62.79 -4.20 -67.12
C PHE A 323 -61.82 -5.37 -67.29
N ASP A 324 -60.80 -5.47 -66.44
CA ASP A 324 -59.82 -6.57 -66.47
C ASP A 324 -60.48 -7.92 -66.16
N TYR A 325 -61.44 -7.95 -65.23
CA TYR A 325 -62.20 -9.15 -64.93
C TYR A 325 -63.02 -9.64 -66.14
N PHE A 326 -63.71 -8.73 -66.84
CA PHE A 326 -64.50 -9.10 -68.02
C PHE A 326 -63.61 -9.45 -69.22
N LYS A 327 -62.50 -8.74 -69.43
CA LYS A 327 -61.52 -9.03 -70.47
C LYS A 327 -60.92 -10.43 -70.29
N ASP A 328 -60.48 -10.77 -69.09
CA ASP A 328 -59.94 -12.11 -68.80
C ASP A 328 -60.99 -13.20 -69.05
N LYS A 329 -62.23 -12.99 -68.61
CA LYS A 329 -63.32 -13.98 -68.75
C LYS A 329 -63.75 -14.23 -70.20
N ILE A 330 -63.64 -13.23 -71.08
CA ILE A 330 -63.93 -13.39 -72.51
C ILE A 330 -62.75 -14.05 -73.25
N LEU A 331 -61.51 -13.70 -72.90
CA LEU A 331 -60.31 -14.22 -73.56
C LEU A 331 -59.89 -15.62 -73.11
N THR A 332 -60.38 -16.12 -71.96
CA THR A 332 -60.15 -17.52 -71.51
C THR A 332 -61.27 -18.50 -71.91
N HIS A 333 -62.27 -18.05 -72.66
CA HIS A 333 -63.31 -18.91 -73.27
C HIS A 333 -63.27 -18.93 -74.81
N SER A 334 -62.14 -18.52 -75.39
CA SER A 334 -61.87 -18.67 -76.82
C SER A 334 -60.70 -19.63 -77.02
N ASP A 335 -60.93 -20.91 -76.68
CA ASP A 335 -60.20 -22.04 -77.25
C ASP A 335 -61.12 -22.78 -78.23
#